data_AF-A0A957UVU3-F1
#
_entry.id   AF-A0A957UVU3-F1
#
_cell.length_a   1.000
_cell.length_b   1.000
_cell.length_c   1.000
_cell.angle_alpha   90.00
_cell.angle_beta   90.00
_cell.angle_gamma   90.00
#
_symmetry.space_group_name_H-M   'P 1'
#
loop_
_entity.id
_entity.type
_entity.pdbx_description
1 polymer ?
#
loop_
_entity_poly.entity_id
_entity_poly.type
_entity_poly.pdbx_seq_one_letter_code
_entity_poly.pdbx_strand_id
1 'polypeptide(L)'
;AITPSHVVLAPMRDGAPISGAPPLIHETDFVLLATGFRGDQSLLEMAGVQLDGENRVPVFDPATMETNVPGLYVAGTVAAGIQQRYVLFIENSHEHAGKITRAITGRWPEKLG
;
A
#
# COMPACT_ATOMS: atom_id res chain seq x y z
N ALA A 1 -0.76 -22.42 -12.13
CA ALA A 1 -1.12 -23.16 -10.90
C ALA A 1 0.16 -23.61 -10.20
N ILE A 2 0.16 -23.75 -8.88
CA ILE A 2 1.29 -24.27 -8.10
C ILE A 2 0.88 -25.63 -7.55
N THR A 3 1.70 -26.65 -7.77
CA THR A 3 1.47 -28.01 -7.27
C THR A 3 2.66 -28.46 -6.42
N PRO A 4 2.57 -29.62 -5.72
CA PRO A 4 3.69 -30.12 -4.93
C PRO A 4 4.98 -30.49 -5.70
N SER A 5 4.93 -30.62 -7.03
CA SER A 5 6.09 -31.05 -7.85
C SER A 5 6.49 -30.08 -8.95
N HIS A 6 5.58 -29.19 -9.36
CA HIS A 6 5.79 -28.31 -10.50
C HIS A 6 4.87 -27.10 -10.46
N VAL A 7 5.25 -26.07 -11.22
CA VAL A 7 4.41 -24.92 -11.55
C VAL A 7 3.90 -25.02 -12.98
N VAL A 8 2.66 -24.58 -13.18
CA VAL A 8 2.02 -24.45 -14.49
C VAL A 8 1.93 -22.96 -14.82
N LEU A 9 2.66 -22.54 -15.86
CA LEU A 9 2.82 -21.17 -16.29
C LEU A 9 2.08 -20.94 -17.62
N ALA A 10 1.30 -19.87 -17.70
CA ALA A 10 0.68 -19.46 -18.95
C ALA A 10 1.70 -18.69 -19.83
N PRO A 11 1.79 -18.97 -21.14
CA PRO A 11 2.58 -18.16 -22.06
C PRO A 11 1.99 -16.74 -22.16
N MET A 12 2.84 -15.73 -21.99
CA MET A 12 2.43 -14.32 -22.00
C MET A 12 3.12 -13.55 -23.14
N ARG A 13 2.40 -12.62 -23.76
CA ARG A 13 2.94 -11.63 -24.72
C ARG A 13 2.28 -10.28 -24.47
N ASP A 14 3.09 -9.23 -24.34
CA ASP A 14 2.63 -7.85 -24.10
C ASP A 14 1.65 -7.72 -22.91
N GLY A 15 1.90 -8.47 -21.83
CA GLY A 15 1.08 -8.47 -20.61
C GLY A 15 -0.20 -9.30 -20.69
N ALA A 16 -0.50 -9.95 -21.81
CA ALA A 16 -1.69 -10.79 -21.99
C ALA A 16 -1.33 -12.27 -22.24
N PRO A 17 -2.20 -13.21 -21.83
CA PRO A 17 -2.04 -14.63 -22.18
C PRO A 17 -2.13 -14.84 -23.70
N ILE A 18 -1.28 -15.70 -24.24
CA ILE A 18 -1.33 -16.10 -25.65
C ILE A 18 -2.45 -17.14 -25.82
N SER A 19 -3.53 -16.77 -26.52
CA SER A 19 -4.65 -17.68 -26.77
C SER A 19 -4.22 -18.92 -27.56
N GLY A 20 -4.66 -20.10 -27.12
CA GLY A 20 -4.36 -21.38 -27.76
C GLY A 20 -2.95 -21.92 -27.54
N ALA A 21 -2.05 -21.17 -26.89
CA ALA A 21 -0.73 -21.66 -26.54
C ALA A 21 -0.82 -22.64 -25.35
N PRO A 22 -0.15 -23.81 -25.42
CA PRO A 22 -0.15 -24.76 -24.32
C PRO A 22 0.58 -24.17 -23.10
N PRO A 23 0.16 -24.50 -21.87
CA PRO A 23 0.86 -24.07 -20.67
C PRO A 23 2.25 -24.69 -20.59
N LEU A 24 3.20 -23.94 -20.03
CA LEU A 24 4.53 -24.44 -19.70
C LEU A 24 4.48 -25.10 -18.32
N ILE A 25 4.99 -26.33 -18.24
CA ILE A 25 5.14 -27.09 -16.99
C ILE A 25 6.61 -27.05 -16.60
N HIS A 26 6.90 -26.64 -15.36
CA HIS A 26 8.27 -26.51 -14.86
C HIS A 26 8.39 -27.16 -13.48
N GLU A 27 9.24 -28.16 -13.33
CA GLU A 27 9.52 -28.83 -12.05
C GLU A 27 10.15 -27.84 -11.07
N THR A 28 9.64 -27.80 -9.84
CA THR A 28 10.04 -26.79 -8.85
C THR A 28 9.69 -27.26 -7.45
N ASP A 29 10.69 -27.30 -6.57
CA ASP A 29 10.54 -27.75 -5.19
C ASP A 29 9.96 -26.67 -4.25
N PHE A 30 10.26 -25.40 -4.53
CA PHE A 30 9.84 -24.26 -3.72
C PHE A 30 9.40 -23.07 -4.57
N VAL A 31 8.33 -22.40 -4.17
CA VAL A 31 7.82 -21.20 -4.82
C VAL A 31 7.75 -20.05 -3.83
N LEU A 32 8.42 -18.94 -4.16
CA LEU A 32 8.33 -17.68 -3.41
C LEU A 32 7.47 -16.69 -4.21
N LEU A 33 6.28 -16.36 -3.67
CA LEU A 33 5.39 -15.37 -4.28
C LEU A 33 5.78 -13.96 -3.83
N ALA A 34 6.76 -13.37 -4.50
CA ALA A 34 7.20 -11.99 -4.28
C ALA A 34 6.36 -10.97 -5.08
N THR A 35 5.02 -11.08 -5.05
CA THR A 35 4.10 -10.27 -5.87
C THR A 35 3.71 -8.94 -5.22
N GLY A 36 4.42 -8.51 -4.17
CA GLY A 36 4.12 -7.31 -3.40
C GLY A 36 3.01 -7.52 -2.36
N PHE A 37 2.51 -6.41 -1.84
CA PHE A 37 1.49 -6.36 -0.79
C PHE A 37 0.41 -5.33 -1.15
N ARG A 38 -0.79 -5.50 -0.58
CA ARG A 38 -1.88 -4.53 -0.65
C ARG A 38 -2.27 -4.18 0.78
N GLY A 39 -2.18 -2.89 1.13
CA GLY A 39 -2.59 -2.42 2.45
C GLY A 39 -4.08 -2.62 2.66
N ASP A 40 -4.46 -3.29 3.75
CA ASP A 40 -5.86 -3.41 4.15
C ASP A 40 -6.37 -2.06 4.70
N GLN A 41 -7.50 -1.60 4.16
CA GLN A 41 -8.12 -0.32 4.51
C GLN A 41 -9.36 -0.50 5.40
N SER A 42 -9.72 -1.74 5.75
CA SER A 42 -10.91 -2.07 6.55
C SER A 42 -10.96 -1.31 7.88
N LEU A 43 -9.82 -1.19 8.56
CA LEU A 43 -9.71 -0.45 9.83
C LEU A 43 -10.03 1.03 9.67
N LEU A 44 -9.60 1.67 8.58
CA LEU A 44 -9.87 3.08 8.31
C LEU A 44 -11.35 3.31 8.05
N GLU A 45 -11.99 2.42 7.26
CA GLU A 45 -13.44 2.48 7.02
C GLU A 45 -14.23 2.29 8.30
N MET A 46 -13.86 1.30 9.12
CA MET A 46 -14.48 1.05 10.42
C MET A 46 -14.34 2.25 11.36
N ALA A 47 -13.24 3.00 11.25
CA ALA A 47 -13.02 4.23 12.01
C ALA A 47 -13.76 5.46 11.43
N GLY A 48 -14.43 5.33 10.28
CA GLY A 48 -15.18 6.41 9.62
C GLY A 48 -14.35 7.29 8.67
N VAL A 49 -13.14 6.87 8.32
CA VAL A 49 -12.29 7.59 7.37
C VAL A 49 -12.84 7.44 5.96
N GLN A 50 -13.00 8.55 5.26
CA GLN A 50 -13.36 8.58 3.86
C GLN A 50 -12.15 8.20 3.00
N LEU A 51 -12.36 7.34 2.01
CA LEU A 51 -11.32 6.89 1.08
C LEU A 51 -11.69 7.35 -0.33
N ASP A 52 -10.74 7.93 -1.05
CA ASP A 52 -10.94 8.51 -2.37
C ASP A 52 -10.29 7.69 -3.50
N GLY A 53 -10.98 7.65 -4.64
CA GLY A 53 -10.55 7.01 -5.88
C GLY A 53 -10.35 5.49 -5.82
N GLU A 54 -9.89 4.93 -6.94
CA GLU A 54 -9.64 3.48 -7.08
C GLU A 54 -8.54 2.97 -6.14
N ASN A 55 -7.59 3.84 -5.81
CA ASN A 55 -6.50 3.54 -4.89
C ASN A 55 -6.90 3.66 -3.42
N ARG A 56 -8.14 4.09 -3.12
CA ARG A 56 -8.67 4.18 -1.75
C ARG A 56 -7.75 4.98 -0.82
N VAL A 57 -7.34 6.16 -1.27
CA VAL A 57 -6.46 7.05 -0.51
C VAL A 57 -7.28 7.68 0.62
N PRO A 58 -6.84 7.64 1.90
CA PRO A 58 -7.58 8.30 2.96
C PRO A 58 -7.66 9.82 2.71
N VAL A 59 -8.81 10.42 3.01
CA VAL A 59 -8.98 11.87 2.96
C VAL A 59 -8.41 12.46 4.25
N PHE A 60 -7.40 13.33 4.12
CA PHE A 60 -6.76 14.03 5.24
C PHE A 60 -6.25 15.40 4.81
N ASP A 61 -6.02 16.29 5.79
CA ASP A 61 -5.34 17.56 5.59
C ASP A 61 -3.82 17.34 5.49
N PRO A 62 -3.17 17.65 4.36
CA PRO A 62 -1.73 17.41 4.17
C PRO A 62 -0.81 18.26 5.07
N ALA A 63 -1.33 19.31 5.71
CA ALA A 63 -0.57 20.14 6.65
C ALA A 63 -0.52 19.55 8.07
N THR A 64 -1.56 18.84 8.48
CA THR A 64 -1.70 18.29 9.86
C THR A 64 -1.66 16.76 9.89
N MET A 65 -1.92 16.12 8.75
CA MET A 65 -2.19 14.70 8.57
C MET A 65 -3.48 14.20 9.25
N GLU A 66 -4.36 15.11 9.66
CA GLU A 66 -5.65 14.77 10.28
C GLU A 66 -6.65 14.35 9.22
N THR A 67 -7.34 13.23 9.46
CA THR A 67 -8.38 12.72 8.56
C THR A 67 -9.67 13.53 8.66
N ASN A 68 -10.70 13.15 7.90
CA ASN A 68 -12.06 13.68 8.10
C ASN A 68 -12.66 13.31 9.48
N VAL A 69 -12.03 12.40 10.24
CA VAL A 69 -12.46 12.00 11.58
C VAL A 69 -11.61 12.79 12.61
N PRO A 70 -12.21 13.70 13.40
CA PRO A 70 -11.46 14.54 14.34
C PRO A 70 -10.65 13.72 15.34
N GLY A 71 -9.39 14.10 15.53
CA GLY A 71 -8.45 13.41 16.42
C GLY A 71 -7.85 12.12 15.86
N LEU A 72 -8.17 11.74 14.62
CA LEU A 72 -7.57 10.59 13.93
C LEU A 72 -6.63 11.06 12.82
N TYR A 73 -5.37 10.62 12.90
CA TYR A 73 -4.29 11.03 12.00
C TYR A 73 -3.70 9.84 11.25
N VAL A 74 -3.13 10.08 10.07
CA VAL A 74 -2.46 9.06 9.25
C VAL A 74 -0.97 9.37 9.07
N ALA A 75 -0.10 8.35 9.19
CA ALA A 75 1.34 8.49 9.01
C ALA A 75 1.93 7.26 8.31
N GLY A 76 3.02 7.45 7.57
CA GLY A 76 3.59 6.36 6.76
C GLY A 76 2.83 6.10 5.45
N THR A 77 3.08 4.93 4.87
CA THR A 77 2.60 4.52 3.54
C THR A 77 1.08 4.48 3.41
N VAL A 78 0.36 4.32 4.54
CA VAL A 78 -1.11 4.33 4.59
C VAL A 78 -1.72 5.61 4.02
N ALA A 79 -1.02 6.75 4.13
CA ALA A 79 -1.49 8.03 3.61
C ALA A 79 -1.56 8.07 2.07
N ALA A 80 -0.98 7.10 1.37
CA ALA A 80 -1.09 6.99 -0.09
C ALA A 80 -2.05 5.85 -0.54
N GLY A 81 -2.83 5.27 0.38
CA GLY A 81 -3.76 4.19 0.09
C GLY A 81 -3.06 2.96 -0.50
N ILE A 82 -3.71 2.34 -1.50
CA ILE A 82 -3.17 1.25 -2.29
C ILE A 82 -2.23 1.83 -3.35
N GLN A 83 -0.93 1.87 -3.02
CA GLN A 83 0.09 2.45 -3.88
C GLN A 83 0.33 1.61 -5.15
N GLN A 84 -0.14 2.09 -6.31
CA GLN A 84 0.21 1.51 -7.61
C GLN A 84 1.65 1.83 -8.03
N ARG A 85 2.18 2.94 -7.51
CA ARG A 85 3.59 3.35 -7.59
C ARG A 85 4.00 3.74 -6.18
N TYR A 86 5.21 3.34 -5.77
CA TYR A 86 5.71 3.69 -4.46
C TYR A 86 6.00 5.19 -4.41
N VAL A 87 5.12 5.95 -3.74
CA VAL A 87 5.23 7.42 -3.59
C VAL A 87 5.66 7.79 -2.18
N LEU A 88 5.19 7.03 -1.18
CA LEU A 88 5.64 7.19 0.21
C LEU A 88 6.56 6.05 0.59
N PHE A 89 7.70 6.43 1.17
CA PHE A 89 8.76 5.58 1.68
C PHE A 89 9.06 5.97 3.13
N ILE A 90 9.95 5.23 3.79
CA ILE A 90 10.36 5.54 5.17
C ILE A 90 10.94 6.96 5.22
N GLU A 91 11.79 7.29 4.25
CA GLU A 91 12.56 8.54 4.19
C GLU A 91 11.68 9.79 4.07
N ASN A 92 10.58 9.71 3.32
CA ASN A 92 9.72 10.87 3.07
C ASN A 92 8.47 10.91 3.94
N SER A 93 8.16 9.85 4.68
CA SER A 93 7.00 9.80 5.57
C SER A 93 7.32 10.20 7.02
N HIS A 94 8.60 10.33 7.39
CA HIS A 94 8.99 10.83 8.71
C HIS A 94 8.45 12.23 9.03
N GLU A 95 8.25 13.09 8.01
CA GLU A 95 7.67 14.41 8.26
C GLU A 95 6.22 14.35 8.77
N HIS A 96 5.50 13.26 8.51
CA HIS A 96 4.13 13.08 8.98
C HIS A 96 4.07 13.14 10.52
N ALA A 97 5.05 12.53 11.20
CA ALA A 97 5.14 12.58 12.65
C ALA A 97 5.32 14.02 13.17
N GLY A 98 6.10 14.84 12.46
CA GLY A 98 6.29 16.25 12.79
C GLY A 98 5.01 17.07 12.64
N LYS A 99 4.30 16.87 11.53
CA LYS A 99 3.00 17.51 11.27
C LYS A 99 1.96 17.17 12.33
N ILE A 100 1.83 15.88 12.66
CA ILE A 100 0.89 15.40 13.67
C ILE A 100 1.24 15.97 15.05
N THR A 101 2.52 15.93 15.43
CA THR A 101 2.98 16.50 16.72
C THR A 101 2.65 17.99 16.80
N ARG A 102 2.89 18.73 15.71
CA ARG A 102 2.54 20.16 15.64
C ARG A 102 1.04 20.39 15.72
N ALA A 103 0.23 19.58 15.07
CA ALA A 103 -1.23 19.69 15.14
C ALA A 103 -1.76 19.45 16.56
N ILE A 104 -1.23 18.45 17.27
CA ILE A 104 -1.68 18.09 18.61
C ILE A 104 -1.16 19.06 19.68
N THR A 105 0.11 19.48 19.58
CA THR A 105 0.80 20.19 20.67
C THR A 105 1.06 21.67 20.38
N GLY A 106 0.85 22.11 19.14
CA GLY A 106 1.26 23.42 18.65
C GLY A 106 2.77 23.55 18.38
N ARG A 107 3.56 22.48 18.55
CA ARG A 107 5.03 22.51 18.45
C ARG A 107 5.56 21.43 17.53
N TRP A 108 6.58 21.76 16.74
CA TRP A 108 7.35 20.78 15.99
C TRP A 108 8.30 20.02 16.96
N PRO A 109 8.49 18.70 16.81
CA PRO A 109 9.39 17.95 17.68
C PRO A 109 10.85 18.37 17.48
N GLU A 110 11.67 18.28 18.53
CA GLU A 110 13.09 18.64 18.45
C GLU A 110 13.87 17.79 17.45
N LYS A 111 13.44 16.55 17.23
CA LYS A 111 13.96 15.62 16.24
C LYS A 111 12.83 14.83 15.60
N LEU A 112 12.91 14.66 14.29
CA LEU A 112 12.28 13.55 13.58
C LEU A 112 13.32 12.43 13.50
N GLY A 113 12.87 11.18 13.63
CA GLY A 113 13.74 10.00 13.73
C GLY A 113 14.95 9.99 12.81
#